data_AF-A0A1S2L130-F1
#
_entry.id   AF-A0A1S2L130-F1
#
_cell.length_a   1.000
_cell.length_b   1.000
_cell.length_c   1.000
_cell.angle_alpha   90.00
_cell.angle_beta   90.00
_cell.angle_gamma   90.00
#
_symmetry.space_group_name_H-M   'P 1'
#
loop_
_entity.id
_entity.type
_entity.pdbx_description
1 polymer ?
#
loop_
_entity_poly.entity_id
_entity_poly.type
_entity_poly.pdbx_seq_one_letter_code
_entity_poly.pdbx_strand_id
1 'polypeptide(L)' 'MPWLKYLMTVEVNGKMGKVTGANSNLNINVRFDDPQNKRYNGNCHPHWETRYFDKDGNVIADYRDNVQTN' A
#
# COMPACT_ATOMS: atom_id res chain seq x y z
N MET A 1 -12.33 3.16 4.67
CA MET A 1 -11.67 4.08 3.71
C MET A 1 -12.49 4.13 2.41
N PRO A 2 -13.43 5.09 2.25
CA PRO A 2 -14.34 5.13 1.09
C PRO A 2 -13.60 5.38 -0.25
N TRP A 3 -12.40 5.94 -0.18
CA TRP A 3 -11.52 6.25 -1.31
C TRP A 3 -10.60 5.09 -1.72
N LEU A 4 -10.49 4.01 -0.93
CA LEU A 4 -9.66 2.86 -1.29
C LEU A 4 -10.35 2.04 -2.40
N LYS A 5 -9.64 1.78 -3.50
CA LYS A 5 -10.17 1.06 -4.68
C LYS A 5 -9.27 -0.10 -5.09
N TYR A 6 -9.87 -1.07 -5.80
CA TYR A 6 -9.14 -2.14 -6.48
C TYR A 6 -8.16 -1.55 -7.51
N LEU A 7 -6.97 -2.15 -7.65
CA LEU A 7 -5.84 -1.69 -8.48
C LEU A 7 -5.26 -0.32 -8.13
N MET A 8 -5.63 0.25 -6.97
CA MET A 8 -4.96 1.43 -6.45
C MET A 8 -3.47 1.14 -6.21
N THR A 9 -2.61 2.07 -6.61
CA THR A 9 -1.18 2.01 -6.30
C THR A 9 -0.99 2.25 -4.81
N VAL A 10 -0.18 1.39 -4.19
CA VAL A 10 0.16 1.48 -2.78
C VAL A 10 1.64 1.18 -2.61
N GLU A 11 2.27 1.83 -1.65
CA GLU A 11 3.58 1.45 -1.14
C GLU A 11 3.39 0.96 0.30
N VAL A 12 3.96 -0.19 0.64
CA VAL A 12 3.97 -0.70 2.01
C VAL A 12 5.41 -1.02 2.39
N ASN A 13 5.94 -0.35 3.42
CA ASN A 13 7.32 -0.50 3.90
C ASN A 13 8.34 -0.41 2.75
N GLY A 14 8.25 0.66 1.95
CA GLY A 14 9.12 0.92 0.80
C GLY A 14 8.87 0.05 -0.44
N LYS A 15 7.90 -0.87 -0.42
CA LYS A 15 7.63 -1.78 -1.54
C LYS A 15 6.37 -1.38 -2.28
N MET A 16 6.50 -1.18 -3.58
CA MET A 16 5.39 -0.82 -4.46
C MET A 16 4.50 -2.02 -4.80
N GLY A 17 3.20 -1.78 -4.90
CA GLY A 17 2.25 -2.78 -5.32
C GLY A 17 0.87 -2.21 -5.67
N LYS A 18 -0.07 -3.13 -5.90
CA LYS A 18 -1.46 -2.84 -6.23
C LYS A 18 -2.41 -3.49 -5.25
N VAL A 19 -3.42 -2.75 -4.79
CA VAL A 19 -4.48 -3.30 -3.94
C VAL A 19 -5.32 -4.30 -4.73
N THR A 20 -5.45 -5.52 -4.22
CA THR A 20 -6.23 -6.60 -4.85
C THR A 20 -7.47 -6.99 -4.05
N GLY A 21 -7.63 -6.47 -2.83
CA GLY A 21 -8.82 -6.68 -2.02
C GLY A 21 -8.60 -6.27 -0.56
N ALA A 22 -9.56 -6.61 0.27
CA ALA A 22 -9.47 -6.53 1.72
C ALA A 22 -10.09 -7.78 2.34
N ASN A 23 -9.77 -8.06 3.59
CA ASN A 23 -10.35 -9.19 4.34
C ASN A 23 -11.19 -8.71 5.53
N SER A 24 -11.81 -9.66 6.24
CA SER A 24 -12.67 -9.39 7.40
C SER A 24 -11.96 -8.72 8.57
N ASN A 25 -10.63 -8.77 8.64
CA ASN A 25 -9.83 -8.11 9.68
C ASN A 25 -9.43 -6.68 9.29
N LEU A 26 -10.03 -6.12 8.23
CA LEU A 26 -9.76 -4.78 7.72
C LEU A 26 -8.34 -4.56 7.16
N ASN A 27 -7.57 -5.64 6.98
CA ASN A 27 -6.30 -5.61 6.27
C ASN A 27 -6.53 -5.60 4.75
N ILE A 28 -5.63 -4.95 4.02
CA ILE A 28 -5.62 -4.94 2.55
C ILE A 28 -4.75 -6.07 2.02
N ASN A 29 -5.16 -6.65 0.89
CA ASN A 29 -4.31 -7.54 0.12
C ASN A 29 -3.60 -6.72 -0.96
N VAL A 30 -2.28 -6.87 -1.06
CA VAL A 30 -1.44 -6.13 -2.00
C VAL A 30 -0.67 -7.11 -2.87
N ARG A 31 -0.74 -6.94 -4.18
CA ARG A 31 0.15 -7.61 -5.14
C ARG A 31 1.41 -6.75 -5.28
N PHE A 32 2.53 -7.20 -4.76
CA PHE A 32 3.80 -6.47 -4.83
C PHE A 32 4.52 -6.71 -6.16
N ASP A 33 5.09 -5.64 -6.70
CA ASP A 33 5.96 -5.66 -7.87
C ASP A 33 7.42 -5.68 -7.40
N ASP A 34 7.94 -6.89 -7.17
CA ASP A 34 9.36 -7.07 -6.82
C ASP A 34 10.23 -7.02 -8.09
N PRO A 35 11.21 -6.09 -8.18
CA PRO A 35 12.12 -6.01 -9.31
C PRO A 35 12.96 -7.29 -9.52
N GLN A 36 13.08 -8.16 -8.51
CA GLN A 36 13.76 -9.46 -8.60
C GLN A 36 12.83 -10.60 -9.08
N ASN A 37 11.74 -10.28 -9.81
CA ASN A 37 10.84 -11.22 -10.49
C ASN A 37 9.94 -12.10 -9.60
N LYS A 38 9.77 -11.80 -8.31
CA LYS A 38 8.82 -12.52 -7.46
C LYS A 38 7.62 -11.66 -7.14
N ARG A 39 6.61 -11.70 -8.01
CA ARG A 39 5.29 -11.13 -7.67
C ARG A 39 4.66 -11.98 -6.57
N TYR A 40 4.45 -11.40 -5.40
CA TYR A 40 3.77 -12.06 -4.28
C TYR A 40 2.60 -11.24 -3.76
N ASN A 41 1.68 -11.91 -3.07
CA ASN A 41 0.59 -11.26 -2.37
C ASN A 41 0.98 -11.07 -0.91
N GLY A 42 0.77 -9.88 -0.36
CA GLY A 42 0.92 -9.62 1.07
C GLY A 42 -0.38 -9.15 1.69
N ASN A 43 -0.55 -9.51 2.96
CA ASN A 43 -1.60 -9.03 3.83
C ASN A 43 -1.04 -7.86 4.65
N CYS A 44 -1.59 -6.66 4.47
CA CYS A 44 -1.00 -5.43 5.02
C CYS A 44 -2.00 -4.68 5.88
N HIS A 45 -1.55 -4.19 7.03
CA HIS A 45 -2.33 -3.25 7.83
C HIS A 45 -2.42 -1.92 7.07
N PRO A 46 -3.61 -1.36 6.85
CA PRO A 46 -3.80 -0.25 5.93
C PRO A 46 -3.12 1.05 6.35
N HIS A 47 -2.76 1.18 7.63
CA HIS A 47 -2.13 2.38 8.22
C HIS A 47 -0.73 2.12 8.80
N TRP A 48 -0.08 1.00 8.50
CA TRP A 48 1.28 0.77 8.98
C TRP A 48 2.25 0.87 7.83
N GLU A 49 3.16 1.86 7.87
CA GLU A 49 4.18 2.05 6.84
C GLU A 49 3.61 2.10 5.42
N THR A 50 2.42 2.69 5.25
CA THR A 50 1.65 2.60 4.01
C THR A 50 1.42 3.98 3.38
N ARG A 51 1.64 4.08 2.06
CA ARG A 51 1.24 5.23 1.24
C ARG A 51 0.28 4.81 0.14
N TYR A 52 -0.76 5.60 -0.09
CA TYR A 52 -1.71 5.40 -1.18
C TYR A 52 -1.59 6.51 -2.21
N PHE A 53 -1.64 6.14 -3.49
CA PHE A 53 -1.49 7.08 -4.59
C PHE A 53 -2.75 7.10 -5.46
N ASP A 54 -3.06 8.26 -6.02
CA ASP A 54 -4.05 8.38 -7.09
C ASP A 54 -3.51 7.85 -8.43
N LYS A 55 -4.32 7.98 -9.49
CA LYS A 55 -3.98 7.55 -10.85
C LYS A 55 -2.84 8.35 -11.49
N ASP A 56 -2.61 9.58 -11.02
CA ASP A 56 -1.61 10.51 -11.54
C ASP A 56 -0.30 10.40 -10.75
N GLY A 57 -0.27 9.54 -9.72
CA GLY A 57 0.89 9.26 -8.88
C GLY A 57 1.00 10.18 -7.66
N ASN A 58 0.00 11.02 -7.37
CA ASN A 58 0.02 11.87 -6.19
C ASN A 58 -0.32 11.06 -4.94
N VAL A 59 0.34 11.35 -3.83
CA VAL A 59 0.02 10.76 -2.52
C VAL A 59 -1.30 11.33 -2.02
N ILE A 60 -2.26 10.47 -1.72
CA ILE A 60 -3.56 10.86 -1.14
C ILE A 60 -3.73 10.47 0.33
N ALA A 61 -2.86 9.59 0.83
CA ALA A 61 -2.75 9.23 2.24
C ALA A 61 -1.35 8.67 2.51
N ASP A 62 -0.74 9.08 3.63
CA ASP A 62 0.58 8.64 4.09
C ASP A 62 0.50 8.29 5.58
N TYR A 63 0.80 7.04 5.91
CA TYR A 63 0.74 6.47 7.25
C TYR A 63 2.10 5.89 7.69
N ARG A 64 3.20 6.37 7.11
CA ARG A 64 4.54 6.01 7.57
C ARG A 64 4.86 6.76 8.85
N ASP A 65 5.53 6.10 9.79
CA ASP A 65 6.00 6.76 10.99
C ASP A 65 7.19 7.64 10.59
N ASN A 66 6.94 8.94 10.47
CA ASN A 66 7.99 9.93 10.24
C ASN A 66 8.83 10.05 11.53
N VAL A 67 9.84 9.20 11.69
CA VAL A 67 10.94 9.52 12.60
C VAL A 67 11.77 10.61 11.93
N GLN A 68 11.31 11.87 12.03
CA GLN A 68 12.18 13.02 11.81
C GLN A 68 13.19 13.05 12.96
N THR A 69 14.33 12.38 12.80
CA THR A 69 15.53 12.76 13.55
C THR A 69 16.06 14.05 12.92
N ASN A 70 15.90 15.15 13.66
CA ASN A 70 16.66 16.38 13.47
C ASN A 70 18.17 16.10 13.50
#